data_AF-A0AAV1K7R6-F1
#
_entry.id   AF-A0AAV1K7R6-F1
#
_cell.length_a   1.000
_cell.length_b   1.000
_cell.length_c   1.000
_cell.angle_alpha   90.00
_cell.angle_beta   90.00
_cell.angle_gamma   90.00
#
_symmetry.space_group_name_H-M   'P 1'
#
loop_
_entity.id
_entity.type
_entity.pdbx_description
1 polymer ?
#
loop_
_entity_poly.entity_id
_entity_poly.type
_entity_poly.pdbx_seq_one_letter_code
_entity_poly.pdbx_strand_id
1 'polypeptide(L)'
;MTKCDICNKVITTKVPGLECRSCSKVIHASKACCGLNAKQLSALRNADRLDWTCDECHQNTPNRKSSFIIPEEDNEDDDVVVSDKNSGNYVIDTEKFLKEITAEM
;
A
#
# COMPACT_ATOMS: atom_id res chain seq x y z
N MET A 1 -4.92 6.28 -29.54
CA MET A 1 -4.63 4.95 -28.95
C MET A 1 -3.70 5.15 -27.78
N THR A 2 -4.10 4.72 -26.58
CA THR A 2 -3.30 4.88 -25.36
C THR A 2 -2.10 3.93 -25.38
N LYS A 3 -0.92 4.43 -24.99
CA LYS A 3 0.32 3.65 -24.85
C LYS A 3 0.58 3.38 -23.38
N CYS A 4 1.25 2.27 -23.11
CA CYS A 4 1.72 1.93 -21.77
C CYS A 4 2.94 2.78 -21.41
N ASP A 5 2.89 3.46 -20.26
CA ASP A 5 3.98 4.33 -19.78
C ASP A 5 5.27 3.57 -19.43
N ILE A 6 5.22 2.25 -19.27
CA ILE A 6 6.39 1.42 -18.92
C ILE A 6 7.09 0.86 -20.15
N CYS A 7 6.34 0.21 -21.04
CA CYS A 7 6.94 -0.49 -22.19
C CYS A 7 6.74 0.24 -23.53
N ASN A 8 6.07 1.39 -23.54
CA ASN A 8 5.75 2.20 -24.72
C ASN A 8 4.94 1.49 -25.82
N LYS A 9 4.44 0.28 -25.57
CA LYS A 9 3.55 -0.46 -26.49
C LYS A 9 2.10 -0.04 -26.33
N VAL A 10 1.32 -0.25 -27.38
CA VAL A 10 -0.11 0.11 -27.42
C VAL A 10 -0.94 -0.77 -26.48
N ILE A 11 -1.90 -0.18 -25.78
CA ILE A 11 -2.89 -0.90 -24.99
C ILE A 11 -4.02 -1.37 -25.92
N THR A 12 -4.43 -2.63 -25.77
CA THR A 12 -5.43 -3.26 -26.64
C THR A 12 -6.49 -3.96 -25.81
N THR A 13 -7.59 -4.37 -26.44
CA THR A 13 -8.62 -5.19 -25.77
C THR A 13 -8.09 -6.53 -25.27
N LYS A 14 -7.09 -7.11 -25.95
CA LYS A 14 -6.42 -8.36 -25.55
C LYS A 14 -5.44 -8.17 -24.39
N VAL A 15 -4.78 -7.02 -24.34
CA VAL A 15 -3.84 -6.65 -23.27
C VAL A 15 -4.29 -5.31 -22.69
N PRO A 16 -5.24 -5.32 -21.74
CA PRO A 16 -5.89 -4.13 -21.24
C PRO A 16 -4.94 -3.29 -20.39
N GLY A 17 -5.33 -2.03 -20.17
CA GLY A 17 -4.62 -1.08 -19.34
C GLY A 17 -5.12 -1.07 -17.89
N LEU A 18 -4.26 -0.63 -16.97
CA LEU A 18 -4.59 -0.18 -15.64
C LEU A 18 -4.19 1.29 -15.52
N GLU A 19 -5.08 2.09 -14.96
CA GLU A 19 -4.84 3.52 -14.70
C GLU A 19 -4.59 3.71 -13.20
N CYS A 20 -3.50 4.40 -12.86
CA CYS A 20 -3.17 4.71 -11.48
C CYS A 20 -4.08 5.81 -10.95
N ARG A 21 -4.78 5.57 -9.82
CA ARG A 21 -5.68 6.55 -9.21
C ARG A 21 -4.97 7.85 -8.78
N SER A 22 -3.68 7.80 -8.45
CA SER A 22 -2.94 8.96 -7.92
C SER A 22 -2.27 9.82 -8.98
N CYS A 23 -1.67 9.22 -10.02
CA CYS A 23 -0.91 9.95 -11.04
C CYS A 23 -1.45 9.82 -12.46
N SER A 24 -2.56 9.08 -12.64
CA SER A 24 -3.24 8.85 -13.92
C SER A 24 -2.37 8.22 -15.02
N LYS A 25 -1.19 7.70 -14.67
CA LYS A 25 -0.38 6.86 -15.57
C LYS A 25 -1.15 5.61 -15.96
N VAL A 26 -1.03 5.21 -17.23
CA VAL A 26 -1.69 4.05 -17.79
C VAL A 26 -0.65 3.02 -18.22
N ILE A 27 -0.71 1.82 -17.63
CA ILE A 27 0.22 0.73 -17.93
C ILE A 27 -0.53 -0.54 -18.28
N HIS A 28 0.15 -1.55 -18.86
CA HIS A 28 -0.52 -2.83 -19.12
C HIS A 28 -0.90 -3.55 -17.83
N ALA A 29 -2.11 -4.12 -17.82
CA ALA A 29 -2.61 -5.08 -16.82
C ALA A 29 -1.87 -6.43 -16.96
N SER A 30 -0.56 -6.42 -16.73
CA SER A 30 0.31 -7.59 -16.87
C SER A 30 1.40 -7.59 -15.81
N LYS A 31 1.87 -8.77 -15.42
CA LYS A 31 2.95 -8.91 -14.43
C LYS A 31 4.22 -8.12 -14.81
N ALA A 32 4.52 -7.99 -16.11
CA ALA A 32 5.71 -7.30 -16.59
C ALA A 32 5.64 -5.77 -16.43
N CYS A 33 4.44 -5.17 -16.42
CA CYS A 33 4.29 -3.71 -16.27
C CYS A 33 3.81 -3.33 -14.87
N CYS A 34 2.79 -4.01 -14.32
CA CYS A 34 2.19 -3.63 -13.05
C CYS A 34 2.58 -4.52 -11.86
N GLY A 35 3.41 -5.54 -12.06
CA GLY A 35 3.83 -6.48 -11.00
C GLY A 35 2.74 -7.45 -10.52
N LEU A 36 1.47 -7.23 -10.87
CA LEU A 36 0.34 -8.07 -10.44
C LEU A 36 0.24 -9.38 -11.22
N ASN A 37 -0.07 -10.45 -10.50
CA ASN A 37 -0.37 -11.75 -11.10
C ASN A 37 -1.81 -11.84 -11.62
N ALA A 38 -2.13 -12.88 -12.38
CA ALA A 38 -3.45 -13.05 -12.98
C ALA A 38 -4.61 -13.11 -11.96
N LYS A 39 -4.40 -13.70 -10.78
CA LYS A 39 -5.41 -13.76 -9.72
C LYS A 39 -5.69 -12.37 -9.14
N GLN A 40 -4.65 -11.60 -8.86
CA GLN A 40 -4.74 -10.22 -8.36
C GLN A 40 -5.41 -9.30 -9.38
N LEU A 41 -5.04 -9.42 -10.65
CA LEU A 41 -5.67 -8.68 -11.75
C LEU A 41 -7.15 -9.02 -11.90
N SER A 42 -7.50 -10.30 -11.76
CA SER A 42 -8.91 -10.73 -11.78
C SER A 42 -9.68 -10.19 -10.57
N ALA A 43 -9.10 -10.22 -9.38
CA ALA A 43 -9.71 -9.67 -8.17
C ALA A 43 -9.95 -8.16 -8.32
N LEU A 44 -8.96 -7.43 -8.81
CA LEU A 44 -9.05 -5.99 -9.08
C LEU A 44 -10.14 -5.67 -10.11
N ARG A 45 -10.24 -6.45 -11.19
CA ARG A 45 -11.28 -6.25 -12.22
C ARG A 45 -12.70 -6.49 -11.69
N ASN A 46 -12.87 -7.45 -10.80
CA ASN A 46 -14.18 -7.88 -10.32
C ASN A 46 -14.63 -7.14 -9.05
N ALA A 47 -13.78 -6.29 -8.47
CA ALA A 47 -14.09 -5.54 -7.26
C ALA A 47 -14.53 -4.12 -7.61
N ASP A 48 -15.76 -3.76 -7.26
CA ASP A 48 -16.33 -2.44 -7.56
C ASP A 48 -15.68 -1.27 -6.78
N ARG A 49 -14.97 -1.58 -5.69
CA ARG A 49 -14.44 -0.58 -4.74
C ARG A 49 -12.93 -0.70 -4.53
N LEU A 50 -12.24 -1.39 -5.44
CA LEU A 50 -10.80 -1.53 -5.36
C LEU A 50 -10.14 -0.71 -6.46
N ASP A 51 -9.39 0.31 -6.05
CA ASP A 51 -8.55 1.08 -6.96
C ASP A 51 -7.13 0.55 -6.99
N TRP A 52 -6.44 0.83 -8.10
CA TRP A 52 -5.03 0.50 -8.25
C TRP A 52 -4.17 1.77 -8.24
N THR A 53 -3.02 1.65 -7.60
CA THR A 53 -1.99 2.69 -7.49
C THR A 53 -0.67 2.09 -7.94
N CYS A 54 0.09 2.81 -8.76
CA CYS A 54 1.40 2.34 -9.21
C CYS A 54 2.44 2.34 -8.07
N ASP A 55 3.51 1.57 -8.23
CA ASP A 55 4.55 1.41 -7.21
C ASP A 55 5.18 2.74 -6.79
N GLU A 56 5.41 3.66 -7.74
CA GLU A 56 5.94 5.01 -7.44
C GLU A 56 5.02 5.78 -6.49
N CYS A 57 3.71 5.75 -6.75
CA CYS A 57 2.74 6.42 -5.90
C CYS A 57 2.55 5.69 -4.57
N HIS A 58 2.62 4.36 -4.55
CA HIS A 58 2.53 3.56 -3.34
C HIS A 58 3.71 3.83 -2.39
N GLN A 59 4.93 3.98 -2.93
CA GLN A 59 6.11 4.32 -2.14
C GLN A 59 6.07 5.75 -1.57
N ASN A 60 5.44 6.68 -2.30
CA ASN A 60 5.30 8.06 -1.87
C ASN A 60 4.15 8.29 -0.87
N THR A 61 3.25 7.31 -0.69
CA THR A 61 2.24 7.39 0.36
C THR A 61 2.83 6.98 1.71
N PRO A 62 2.53 7.70 2.80
CA PRO A 62 2.99 7.31 4.13
C PRO A 62 2.47 5.90 4.43
N ASN A 63 3.41 4.98 4.63
CA ASN A 63 3.17 3.55 4.80
C ASN A 63 2.05 3.32 5.83
N ARG A 64 0.83 3.04 5.37
CA ARG A 64 -0.19 2.45 6.24
C ARG A 64 0.29 1.03 6.49
N LYS A 65 0.93 0.80 7.64
CA LYS A 65 1.08 -0.54 8.20
C LYS A 65 -0.29 -1.22 8.07
N SER A 66 -0.28 -2.42 7.49
CA SER A 66 -1.48 -3.12 7.06
C SER A 66 -2.57 -3.05 8.13
N SER A 67 -3.82 -2.76 7.76
CA SER A 67 -4.94 -2.63 8.72
C SER A 67 -5.39 -3.97 9.33
N PHE A 68 -4.59 -5.02 9.17
CA PHE A 68 -4.85 -6.31 9.77
C PHE A 68 -4.36 -6.30 11.23
N ILE A 69 -5.27 -6.64 12.13
CA ILE A 69 -4.94 -6.99 13.50
C ILE A 69 -4.67 -8.49 13.48
N ILE A 70 -3.45 -8.90 13.81
CA ILE A 70 -3.10 -10.30 14.05
C ILE A 70 -3.22 -10.48 15.57
N PRO A 71 -4.24 -11.20 16.08
CA PRO A 71 -4.31 -11.51 17.50
C PRO A 71 -3.05 -12.29 17.90
N GLU A 72 -2.48 -11.99 19.06
CA GLU A 72 -1.46 -12.85 19.65
C GLU A 72 -2.11 -14.22 19.89
N GLU A 73 -1.58 -15.27 19.25
CA GLU A 73 -1.92 -16.64 19.65
C GLU A 73 -1.38 -16.80 21.07
N ASP A 74 -2.26 -17.22 21.99
CA ASP A 74 -1.98 -17.46 23.41
C ASP A 74 -1.05 -18.67 23.57
N ASN A 75 0.19 -18.53 23.10
CA ASN A 75 1.19 -19.57 23.06
C ASN A 75 2.23 -19.25 24.14
N GLU A 76 2.06 -19.88 25.29
CA GLU A 76 3.09 -19.99 26.31
C GLU A 76 4.35 -20.62 25.69
N ASP A 77 5.45 -19.86 25.70
CA ASP A 77 6.85 -20.30 25.53
C ASP A 77 7.30 -20.74 24.11
N ASP A 78 7.86 -19.81 23.32
CA ASP A 78 9.16 -20.02 22.66
C ASP A 78 9.74 -18.68 22.15
N ASP A 79 11.04 -18.54 22.32
CA ASP A 79 11.85 -17.34 22.14
C ASP A 79 12.02 -17.01 20.64
N VAL A 80 11.28 -16.02 20.13
CA VAL A 80 11.55 -15.40 18.83
C VAL A 80 11.86 -13.91 18.98
N VAL A 81 13.15 -13.64 19.18
CA VAL A 81 13.78 -12.33 19.03
C VAL A 81 13.53 -11.72 17.64
N VAL A 82 12.43 -10.96 17.49
CA VAL A 82 12.30 -9.98 16.40
C VAL A 82 13.18 -8.77 16.72
N SER A 83 14.44 -8.87 16.31
CA SER A 83 15.37 -7.74 16.29
C SER A 83 14.97 -6.73 15.21
N ASP A 84 14.03 -5.84 15.51
CA ASP A 84 13.84 -4.60 14.75
C ASP A 84 14.63 -3.48 15.44
N LYS A 85 15.93 -3.40 15.09
CA LYS A 85 16.79 -2.28 15.43
C LYS A 85 16.38 -1.06 14.60
N ASN A 86 15.34 -0.37 15.02
CA ASN A 86 15.21 1.07 14.80
C ASN A 86 14.34 1.71 15.89
N SER A 87 14.84 1.65 17.13
CA SER A 87 14.34 2.43 18.25
C SER A 87 14.61 3.92 18.03
N GLY A 88 13.81 4.55 17.16
CA GLY A 88 13.45 5.95 17.35
C GLY A 88 12.60 6.01 18.62
N ASN A 89 13.23 6.32 19.74
CA ASN A 89 12.60 6.45 21.06
C ASN A 89 11.64 7.67 21.03
N TYR A 90 10.47 7.54 20.42
CA TYR A 90 9.39 8.50 20.58
C TYR A 90 8.72 8.23 21.91
N VAL A 91 9.31 8.80 22.97
CA VAL A 91 8.63 8.96 24.25
C VAL A 91 7.57 10.05 24.04
N ILE A 92 6.32 9.64 23.88
CA ILE A 92 5.19 10.57 23.88
C ILE A 92 5.03 11.05 25.33
N ASP A 93 5.38 12.31 25.59
CA ASP A 93 5.09 12.97 26.86
C ASP A 93 3.59 13.28 26.92
N THR A 94 2.86 12.34 27.53
CA THR A 94 1.41 12.43 27.71
C THR A 94 0.99 13.62 28.56
N GLU A 95 1.83 14.10 29.47
CA GLU A 95 1.52 15.27 30.30
C GLU A 95 1.53 16.55 29.47
N LYS A 96 2.49 16.67 28.55
CA LYS A 96 2.56 17.81 27.64
C LYS A 96 1.36 17.85 26.67
N PHE A 97 0.99 16.70 26.11
CA PHE A 97 -0.16 16.58 25.21
C PHE A 97 -1.49 16.95 25.89
N LEU A 98 -1.70 16.48 27.14
CA LEU A 98 -2.91 16.81 27.90
C LEU A 98 -3.01 18.30 28.25
N LYS A 99 -1.87 18.95 28.56
CA LYS A 99 -1.82 20.41 28.80
C LYS A 99 -2.14 21.23 27.57
N GLU A 100 -1.71 20.81 26.38
CA GLU A 100 -2.00 21.51 25.12
C GLU A 100 -3.50 21.44 24.78
N ILE A 101 -4.18 20.31 25.01
CA ILE A 101 -5.63 20.18 24.81
C ILE A 101 -6.43 21.04 25.79
N THR A 102 -5.98 21.13 27.04
CA THR A 102 -6.70 21.91 28.07
C THR A 102 -6.43 23.41 28.00
N ALA A 103 -5.39 23.85 27.29
CA ALA A 103 -5.07 25.27 27.11
C ALA A 103 -5.87 25.94 25.97
N GLU A 104 -6.51 25.16 25.09
CA GLU A 104 -7.34 25.66 23.97
C GLU A 104 -8.85 25.76 24.29
N MET A 105 -9.25 25.55 25.56
CA MET A 105 -10.61 25.80 26.07
C MET A 105 -10.67 27.06 26.94
#